data_AF-A0A9J6BWK6-F1
#
_entry.id   AF-A0A9J6BWK6-F1
#
_cell.length_a   1.000
_cell.length_b   1.000
_cell.length_c   1.000
_cell.angle_alpha   90.00
_cell.angle_beta   90.00
_cell.angle_gamma   90.00
#
_symmetry.space_group_name_H-M   'P 1'
#
loop_
_entity.id
_entity.type
_entity.pdbx_description
1 polymer ?
#
loop_
_entity_poly.entity_id
_entity_poly.type
_entity_poly.pdbx_seq_one_letter_code
_entity_poly.pdbx_strand_id
1 'polypeptide(L)'
;MNRNFVANDIKEVEINARINRKASFLLVNLTFAVFITVSSFILIPIFKEIYRLLEGEKRLYLLPFKASFPFDITYSPIYEIIYLLAADDGIVPLTAINGCDGLYLGICAHLSAQFDIISYRIKSLIENECG
;
A
#
# COMPACT_ATOMS: atom_id res chain seq x y z
N MET A 1 5.07 -24.98 36.22
CA MET A 1 5.08 -24.57 34.80
C MET A 1 6.46 -24.90 34.23
N ASN A 2 6.55 -25.66 33.14
CA ASN A 2 7.80 -26.20 32.60
C ASN A 2 8.67 -25.07 31.99
N ARG A 3 9.95 -24.96 32.38
CA ARG A 3 10.87 -23.93 31.85
C ARG A 3 11.03 -23.99 30.32
N ASN A 4 10.97 -25.19 29.74
CA ASN A 4 11.09 -25.39 28.30
C ASN A 4 9.88 -24.86 27.52
N PHE A 5 8.69 -24.89 28.15
CA PHE A 5 7.47 -24.34 27.56
C PHE A 5 7.54 -22.82 27.46
N VAL A 6 7.95 -22.15 28.56
CA VAL A 6 8.11 -20.69 28.60
C VAL A 6 9.19 -20.20 27.62
N ALA A 7 10.30 -20.92 27.50
CA ALA A 7 11.37 -20.55 26.56
C ALA A 7 10.94 -20.64 25.09
N ASN A 8 10.07 -21.59 24.74
CA ASN A 8 9.52 -21.73 23.39
C ASN A 8 8.52 -20.63 23.07
N ASP A 9 7.61 -20.30 24.00
CA ASP A 9 6.66 -19.19 23.83
C ASP A 9 7.38 -17.86 23.57
N ILE A 10 8.45 -17.57 24.31
CA ILE A 10 9.23 -16.33 24.15
C ILE A 10 9.85 -16.25 22.74
N LYS A 11 10.42 -17.35 22.24
CA LYS A 11 11.02 -17.38 20.89
C LYS A 11 9.99 -17.25 19.78
N GLU A 12 8.82 -17.84 19.93
CA GLU A 12 7.73 -17.71 18.95
C GLU A 12 7.25 -16.26 18.85
N VAL A 13 7.11 -15.58 20.00
CA VAL A 13 6.81 -14.14 20.05
C VAL A 13 7.91 -13.31 19.37
N GLU A 14 9.18 -13.64 19.61
CA GLU A 14 10.32 -12.94 19.00
C GLU A 14 10.35 -13.09 17.47
N ILE A 15 10.16 -14.31 16.95
CA ILE A 15 10.11 -14.60 15.51
C ILE A 15 8.98 -13.81 14.85
N ASN A 16 7.78 -13.87 15.43
CA ASN A 16 6.62 -13.14 14.93
C ASN A 16 6.86 -11.62 14.94
N ALA A 17 7.41 -11.08 16.03
CA ALA A 17 7.69 -9.65 16.15
C ALA A 17 8.71 -9.18 15.09
N ARG A 18 9.77 -9.96 14.85
CA ARG A 18 10.79 -9.64 13.85
C ARG A 18 10.22 -9.60 12.44
N ILE A 19 9.44 -10.60 12.07
CA ILE A 19 8.88 -10.72 10.72
C ILE A 19 7.79 -9.65 10.50
N ASN A 20 6.90 -9.47 11.47
CA ASN A 20 5.88 -8.43 11.40
C ASN A 20 6.50 -7.03 11.30
N ARG A 21 7.60 -6.74 12.02
CA ARG A 21 8.27 -5.44 11.90
C ARG A 21 8.78 -5.18 10.47
N LYS A 22 9.34 -6.19 9.80
CA LYS A 22 9.80 -6.07 8.41
C LYS A 22 8.62 -5.89 7.45
N ALA A 23 7.57 -6.70 7.61
CA ALA A 23 6.37 -6.62 6.80
C ALA A 23 5.66 -5.26 6.96
N SER A 24 5.53 -4.77 8.19
CA SER A 24 4.98 -3.44 8.47
C SER A 24 5.83 -2.32 7.87
N PHE A 25 7.16 -2.41 7.95
CA PHE A 25 8.02 -1.42 7.32
C PHE A 25 7.82 -1.38 5.80
N LEU A 26 7.78 -2.54 5.14
CA LEU A 26 7.54 -2.63 3.70
C LEU A 26 6.16 -2.09 3.32
N LEU A 27 5.11 -2.48 4.05
CA LEU A 27 3.74 -2.02 3.80
C LEU A 27 3.61 -0.51 3.97
N VAL A 28 4.16 0.06 5.04
CA VAL A 28 4.12 1.50 5.29
C VAL A 28 4.83 2.26 4.16
N ASN A 29 6.04 1.84 3.76
CA ASN A 29 6.76 2.48 2.67
C ASN A 29 6.00 2.37 1.34
N LEU A 30 5.41 1.21 1.04
CA LEU A 30 4.59 1.01 -0.16
C LEU A 30 3.38 1.95 -0.16
N THR A 31 2.64 1.99 0.95
CA THR A 31 1.48 2.88 1.10
C THR A 31 1.88 4.35 0.94
N PHE A 32 2.98 4.80 1.55
CA PHE A 32 3.49 6.16 1.34
C PHE A 32 3.81 6.45 -0.13
N ALA A 33 4.46 5.52 -0.83
CA ALA A 33 4.76 5.68 -2.26
C ALA A 33 3.47 5.81 -3.09
N VAL A 34 2.46 4.97 -2.82
CA VAL A 34 1.14 5.04 -3.48
C VAL A 34 0.49 6.42 -3.25
N PHE A 35 0.47 6.92 -2.01
CA PHE A 35 -0.08 8.24 -1.71
C PHE A 35 0.62 9.38 -2.45
N ILE A 36 1.95 9.34 -2.56
CA ILE A 36 2.74 10.33 -3.31
C ILE A 36 2.37 10.28 -4.80
N THR A 37 2.28 9.07 -5.37
CA THR A 37 1.92 8.88 -6.77
C THR A 37 0.53 9.41 -7.07
N VAL A 38 -0.47 9.06 -6.25
CA VAL A 38 -1.86 9.53 -6.43
C VAL A 38 -1.95 11.04 -6.33
N SER A 39 -1.31 11.63 -5.31
CA SER A 39 -1.28 13.08 -5.13
C SER A 39 -0.65 13.77 -6.34
N SER A 40 0.40 13.18 -6.91
CA SER A 40 1.05 13.73 -8.10
C SER A 40 0.14 13.71 -9.34
N PHE A 41 -0.60 12.61 -9.57
CA PHE A 41 -1.57 12.54 -10.67
C PHE A 41 -2.68 13.59 -10.58
N ILE A 42 -3.14 13.91 -9.38
CA ILE A 42 -4.16 14.95 -9.16
C ILE A 42 -3.54 16.35 -9.26
N LEU A 43 -2.37 16.58 -8.66
CA LEU A 43 -1.81 17.92 -8.55
C LEU A 43 -1.19 18.44 -9.87
N ILE A 44 -0.54 17.59 -10.67
CA ILE A 44 0.11 17.99 -11.93
C ILE A 44 -0.83 18.77 -12.89
N PRO A 45 -2.05 18.30 -13.22
CA PRO A 45 -2.94 19.04 -14.10
C PRO A 45 -3.37 20.39 -13.50
N ILE A 46 -3.60 20.46 -12.19
CA ILE A 46 -3.97 21.70 -11.49
C ILE A 46 -2.82 22.71 -11.57
N PHE A 47 -1.60 22.29 -11.23
CA PHE A 47 -0.42 23.17 -11.32
C PHE A 47 -0.20 23.66 -12.75
N LYS A 48 -0.38 22.79 -13.74
CA LYS A 48 -0.26 23.15 -15.16
C LYS A 48 -1.33 24.14 -15.58
N GLU A 49 -2.58 23.97 -15.13
CA GLU A 49 -3.67 24.90 -15.39
C GLU A 49 -3.38 26.28 -14.76
N ILE A 50 -2.96 26.32 -13.49
CA ILE A 50 -2.60 27.56 -12.79
C ILE A 50 -1.43 28.27 -13.48
N TYR A 51 -0.37 27.55 -13.81
CA TYR A 51 0.80 28.12 -14.48
C TYR A 51 0.44 28.78 -15.82
N ARG A 52 -0.41 28.13 -16.63
CA ARG A 52 -0.89 28.69 -17.90
C ARG A 52 -1.78 29.91 -17.73
N LEU A 53 -2.64 29.91 -16.71
CA LEU A 53 -3.46 31.08 -16.39
C LEU A 53 -2.61 32.28 -15.96
N LEU A 54 -1.50 32.05 -15.25
CA LEU A 54 -0.54 33.10 -14.89
C LEU A 54 0.20 33.68 -16.11
N GLU A 55 0.46 32.85 -17.13
CA GLU A 55 1.03 33.29 -18.42
C GLU A 55 0.01 34.03 -19.32
N GLY A 56 -1.26 34.13 -18.89
CA GLY A 56 -2.32 34.76 -19.68
C GLY A 56 -2.85 33.89 -20.82
N GLU A 57 -2.53 32.60 -20.82
CA GLU A 57 -3.06 31.64 -21.78
C GLU A 57 -4.50 31.23 -21.41
N LYS A 58 -5.23 30.69 -22.38
CA LYS A 58 -6.58 30.16 -22.16
C LYS A 58 -6.54 28.94 -21.23
N ARG A 59 -7.60 28.80 -20.44
CA ARG A 59 -7.82 27.65 -19.54
C ARG A 59 -7.68 26.34 -20.31
N LEU A 60 -6.91 25.40 -19.74
CA LEU A 60 -6.77 24.05 -20.26
C LEU A 60 -7.57 23.08 -19.40
N TYR A 61 -8.52 22.40 -20.02
CA TYR A 61 -9.30 21.35 -19.37
C TYR A 61 -8.53 20.03 -19.41
N LEU A 62 -7.68 19.80 -18.40
CA LEU A 62 -6.86 18.60 -18.29
C LEU A 62 -7.33 17.73 -17.13
N LEU A 63 -7.86 16.56 -17.45
CA LEU A 63 -8.26 15.58 -16.44
C LEU A 63 -7.03 14.85 -15.85
N PRO A 64 -7.11 14.35 -14.59
CA PRO A 64 -6.03 13.57 -13.97
C PRO A 64 -5.71 12.29 -14.76
N PHE A 65 -6.75 11.70 -15.36
CA PHE A 65 -6.67 10.51 -16.18
C PHE A 65 -7.21 10.81 -17.57
N LYS A 66 -6.55 10.27 -18.61
CA LYS A 66 -6.96 10.45 -19.99
C LYS A 66 -8.22 9.62 -20.25
N ALA A 67 -9.36 10.28 -20.31
CA ALA A 67 -10.66 9.69 -20.63
C ALA A 67 -11.29 10.39 -21.84
N SER A 68 -12.08 9.65 -22.62
CA SER A 68 -12.88 10.19 -23.72
C SER A 68 -14.35 10.09 -23.36
N PHE A 69 -15.05 11.22 -23.40
CA PHE A 69 -16.48 11.31 -23.11
C PHE A 69 -17.25 11.55 -24.40
N PRO A 70 -18.48 11.01 -24.52
CA PRO A 70 -19.34 11.25 -25.69
C PRO A 70 -19.96 12.65 -25.71
N PHE A 71 -19.72 13.46 -24.67
CA PHE A 71 -20.18 14.83 -24.52
C PHE A 71 -18.99 15.78 -24.30
N ASP A 72 -19.18 17.06 -24.60
CA ASP A 72 -18.16 18.07 -24.36
C ASP A 72 -18.01 18.34 -22.85
N ILE A 73 -16.76 18.29 -22.38
CA ILE A 73 -16.36 18.50 -20.99
C ILE A 73 -15.54 19.78 -20.83
N THR A 74 -15.38 20.58 -21.89
CA THR A 74 -14.52 21.78 -21.92
C THR A 74 -15.22 23.05 -21.45
N TYR A 75 -16.16 22.92 -20.51
CA TYR A 75 -16.85 24.05 -19.90
C TYR A 75 -17.20 23.79 -18.44
N SER A 76 -17.20 24.88 -17.68
CA SER A 76 -17.63 24.89 -16.29
C SER A 76 -19.17 24.94 -16.21
N PRO A 77 -19.84 24.25 -15.27
CA PRO A 77 -19.30 23.50 -14.12
C PRO A 77 -19.02 22.01 -14.36
N ILE A 78 -19.30 21.50 -15.57
CA ILE A 78 -19.24 20.05 -15.86
C ILE A 78 -17.81 19.54 -15.74
N TYR A 79 -16.84 20.31 -16.21
CA TYR A 79 -15.43 19.96 -16.05
C TYR A 79 -15.05 19.69 -14.59
N GLU A 80 -15.42 20.58 -13.67
CA GLU A 80 -15.06 20.43 -12.25
C GLU A 80 -15.69 19.18 -11.63
N ILE A 81 -16.93 18.85 -12.00
CA ILE A 81 -17.61 17.65 -11.53
C ILE A 81 -16.92 16.39 -12.08
N ILE A 82 -16.63 16.36 -13.38
CA ILE A 82 -15.95 15.22 -14.02
C ILE A 82 -14.53 15.05 -13.46
N TYR A 83 -13.84 16.15 -13.17
CA TYR A 83 -12.52 16.13 -12.56
C TYR A 83 -12.56 15.47 -11.17
N LEU A 84 -13.53 15.84 -10.32
CA LEU A 84 -13.71 15.23 -9.00
C LEU A 84 -14.07 13.75 -9.10
N LEU A 85 -14.95 13.38 -10.03
CA LEU A 85 -15.31 11.97 -10.27
C LEU A 85 -14.11 11.16 -10.76
N ALA A 86 -13.29 11.72 -11.66
CA ALA A 86 -12.08 11.06 -12.14
C ALA A 86 -11.02 10.90 -11.03
N ALA A 87 -10.93 11.87 -10.11
CA ALA A 87 -10.06 11.76 -8.94
C ALA A 87 -10.54 10.66 -7.99
N ASP A 88 -11.84 10.60 -7.70
CA ASP A 88 -12.46 9.57 -6.86
C ASP A 88 -12.30 8.17 -7.47
N ASP A 89 -12.61 8.03 -8.77
CA ASP A 89 -12.44 6.79 -9.53
C ASP A 89 -10.98 6.32 -9.56
N GLY A 90 -10.00 7.23 -9.51
CA GLY A 90 -8.59 6.86 -9.34
C GLY A 90 -8.28 6.30 -7.95
N ILE A 91 -8.84 6.87 -6.89
CA ILE A 91 -8.53 6.48 -5.50
C ILE A 91 -9.05 5.07 -5.16
N VAL A 92 -10.23 4.71 -5.65
CA VAL A 92 -10.87 3.41 -5.37
C VAL A 92 -10.01 2.18 -5.77
N PRO A 93 -9.57 2.02 -7.03
CA PRO A 93 -8.75 0.86 -7.43
C PRO A 93 -7.38 0.86 -6.76
N LEU A 94 -6.78 2.04 -6.54
CA LEU A 94 -5.49 2.17 -5.87
C LEU A 94 -5.56 1.72 -4.40
N THR A 95 -6.60 2.10 -3.68
CA THR A 95 -6.82 1.63 -2.30
C THR A 95 -7.12 0.13 -2.24
N ALA A 96 -7.89 -0.40 -3.20
CA ALA A 96 -8.16 -1.83 -3.29
C ALA A 96 -6.86 -2.64 -3.52
N ILE A 97 -6.00 -2.21 -4.45
CA ILE A 97 -4.71 -2.86 -4.72
C ILE A 97 -3.79 -2.80 -3.50
N ASN A 98 -3.64 -1.62 -2.87
CA ASN A 98 -2.82 -1.48 -1.66
C ASN A 98 -3.35 -2.35 -0.50
N GLY A 99 -4.68 -2.51 -0.40
CA GLY A 99 -5.31 -3.44 0.54
C GLY A 99 -4.94 -4.90 0.25
N CYS A 100 -5.02 -5.31 -1.01
CA CYS A 100 -4.60 -6.64 -1.46
C CYS A 100 -3.11 -6.91 -1.16
N ASP A 101 -2.24 -5.95 -1.45
CA ASP A 101 -0.80 -6.06 -1.17
C ASP A 101 -0.53 -6.19 0.33
N GLY A 102 -1.27 -5.46 1.16
CA GLY A 102 -1.21 -5.59 2.62
C GLY A 102 -1.64 -6.95 3.12
N LEU A 103 -2.75 -7.49 2.61
CA LEU A 103 -3.22 -8.84 2.94
C LEU A 103 -2.21 -9.90 2.49
N TYR A 104 -1.67 -9.77 1.28
CA TYR A 104 -0.66 -10.65 0.73
C TYR A 104 0.60 -10.67 1.61
N LEU A 105 1.13 -9.49 1.95
CA LEU A 105 2.28 -9.36 2.85
C LEU A 105 2.01 -9.94 4.23
N GLY A 106 0.80 -9.76 4.77
CA GLY A 106 0.39 -10.36 6.04
C GLY A 106 0.41 -11.88 5.99
N ILE A 107 -0.13 -12.48 4.92
CA ILE A 107 -0.10 -13.94 4.72
C ILE A 107 1.34 -14.43 4.60
N CYS A 108 2.17 -13.76 3.80
CA CYS A 108 3.59 -14.09 3.66
C CYS A 108 4.35 -13.99 4.99
N ALA A 109 4.05 -12.97 5.81
CA ALA A 109 4.64 -12.79 7.13
C ALA A 109 4.27 -13.94 8.08
N HIS A 110 2.99 -14.29 8.16
CA HIS A 110 2.52 -15.42 8.96
C HIS A 110 3.12 -16.75 8.50
N LEU A 111 3.13 -17.00 7.20
CA LEU A 111 3.70 -18.23 6.63
C LEU A 111 5.20 -18.34 6.93
N SER A 112 5.95 -17.25 6.76
CA SER A 112 7.38 -17.20 7.06
C SER A 112 7.66 -17.47 8.55
N ALA A 113 6.84 -16.91 9.44
CA ALA A 113 6.98 -17.14 10.87
C ALA A 113 6.71 -18.60 11.24
N GLN A 114 5.69 -19.23 10.65
CA GLN A 114 5.40 -20.64 10.91
C GLN A 114 6.53 -21.57 10.45
N PHE A 115 7.14 -21.30 9.30
CA PHE A 115 8.32 -22.06 8.85
C PHE A 115 9.51 -21.92 9.81
N ASP A 116 9.79 -20.72 10.31
CA ASP A 116 10.84 -20.47 11.30
C ASP A 116 10.56 -21.22 12.62
N ILE A 117 9.32 -21.19 13.10
CA ILE A 117 8.90 -21.87 14.33
C ILE A 117 9.03 -23.39 14.19
N ILE A 118 8.56 -23.97 13.09
CA ILE A 118 8.67 -25.41 12.82
C ILE A 118 10.14 -25.82 12.77
N SER A 119 10.98 -25.06 12.05
CA SER A 119 12.43 -25.31 11.97
C SER A 119 13.09 -25.29 13.35
N TYR A 120 12.72 -24.32 14.21
CA TYR A 120 13.20 -24.26 15.58
C TYR A 120 12.76 -25.46 16.42
N ARG A 121 11.48 -25.84 16.35
CA ARG A 121 10.93 -26.98 17.10
C ARG A 121 11.62 -28.29 16.69
N ILE A 122 11.81 -28.54 15.40
CA ILE A 122 12.52 -29.72 14.90
C ILE A 122 13.95 -29.79 15.46
N LYS A 123 14.70 -28.68 15.42
CA LYS A 123 16.06 -28.63 15.99
C LYS A 123 16.08 -28.94 17.48
N SER A 124 15.14 -28.36 18.24
CA SER A 124 15.04 -28.62 19.67
C SER A 124 14.71 -30.08 20.00
N LEU A 125 13.91 -30.76 19.17
CA LEU A 125 13.59 -32.18 19.34
C LEU A 125 14.82 -33.05 19.09
N ILE A 126 15.57 -32.79 18.01
CA ILE A 126 16.80 -33.53 17.69
C ILE A 126 17.84 -33.38 18.81
N GLU A 127 18.01 -32.16 19.34
CA GLU A 127 18.93 -31.89 20.45
C GLU A 127 18.52 -32.64 21.74
N ASN A 128 17.22 -32.76 22.02
CA ASN A 128 16.72 -33.49 23.19
C ASN A 128 16.80 -35.02 23.06
N GLU A 129 16.76 -35.57 21.84
CA GLU A 129 16.91 -37.03 21.65
C GLU A 129 18.38 -37.48 21.57
N CYS A 130 19.30 -36.57 21.23
CA CYS A 130 20.71 -36.89 21.03
C CYS A 130 21.62 -36.52 22.22
N GLY A 131 21.06 -35.90 23.27
CA GLY A 131 21.75 -35.55 24.53
C GLY A 131 21.19 -36.33 25.71
#